data_AF-A0A3B9HB04-F1
#
_entry.id   AF-A0A3B9HB04-F1
#
_cell.length_a   1.000
_cell.length_b   1.000
_cell.length_c   1.000
_cell.angle_alpha   90.00
_cell.angle_beta   90.00
_cell.angle_gamma   90.00
#
_symmetry.space_group_name_H-M   'P 1'
#
loop_
_entity.id
_entity.type
_entity.pdbx_description
1 polymer ?
#
loop_
_entity_poly.entity_id
_entity_poly.type
_entity_poly.pdbx_seq_one_letter_code
_entity_poly.pdbx_strand_id
1 'polypeptide(L)'
;MHLQAGMYGPIIIRPSDGSNTTWDGGYAFDTETLLFMSELDTFWHTDSILDHEHIDGAVHDTLLVPKYNPDYFLINGLSDQQLEDSVELNSKTNYVNYFRLVNIGYCTNKVIFPSSLGARIVDSDGRPLPIEEFSDTIEVYPGERYGVLVESSVPILDSIEVHYFDMMTSELKNIQHVKVDIRVPNQVEEFENVIDFSIAPNPVDQDVRISFDLLTETNLSLRIVSIDGKLMLSEFPRVYEQGKHTLVLSTNEYASGQYILSLSDGNNVTSKSFIKK
;
A
#
# COMPACT_ATOMS: atom_id res chain seq x y z
N MET A 1 12.13 19.13 -18.71
CA MET A 1 11.24 18.93 -19.88
C MET A 1 10.82 17.48 -20.07
N HIS A 2 11.74 16.50 -20.20
CA HIS A 2 11.34 15.09 -20.36
C HIS A 2 10.39 14.56 -19.28
N LEU A 3 10.60 14.97 -18.02
CA LEU A 3 9.68 14.68 -16.92
C LEU A 3 8.26 15.19 -17.20
N GLN A 4 8.14 16.45 -17.65
CA GLN A 4 6.85 17.06 -18.00
C GLN A 4 6.20 16.32 -19.17
N ALA A 5 6.98 15.88 -20.16
CA ALA A 5 6.51 15.02 -21.25
C ALA A 5 6.07 13.60 -20.81
N GLY A 6 5.98 13.32 -19.50
CA GLY A 6 5.48 12.05 -18.96
C GLY A 6 6.48 10.91 -19.02
N MET A 7 7.77 11.17 -19.24
CA MET A 7 8.80 10.13 -19.35
C MET A 7 9.29 9.65 -17.98
N TYR A 8 8.37 9.15 -17.15
CA TYR A 8 8.66 8.64 -15.82
C TYR A 8 7.78 7.44 -15.49
N GLY A 9 8.24 6.61 -14.57
CA GLY A 9 7.51 5.42 -14.13
C GLY A 9 8.16 4.82 -12.88
N PRO A 10 7.38 4.21 -11.98
CA PRO A 10 7.93 3.51 -10.83
C PRO A 10 8.50 2.16 -11.26
N ILE A 11 9.58 1.73 -10.62
CA ILE A 11 10.04 0.35 -10.67
C ILE A 11 9.96 -0.20 -9.24
N ILE A 12 9.15 -1.24 -9.06
CA ILE A 12 9.01 -1.93 -7.78
C ILE A 12 9.78 -3.23 -7.85
N ILE A 13 10.82 -3.35 -7.02
CA ILE A 13 11.54 -4.61 -6.83
C ILE A 13 10.84 -5.36 -5.70
N ARG A 14 10.31 -6.55 -6.03
CA ARG A 14 9.62 -7.41 -5.07
C ARG A 14 10.61 -8.25 -4.27
N PRO A 15 10.21 -8.72 -3.08
CA PRO A 15 10.91 -9.78 -2.36
C PRO A 15 11.22 -10.98 -3.26
N SER A 16 12.37 -11.60 -3.06
CA SER A 16 12.88 -12.68 -3.90
C SER A 16 12.01 -13.94 -3.86
N ASP A 17 11.25 -14.10 -2.78
CA ASP A 17 10.31 -15.18 -2.52
C ASP A 17 8.90 -14.92 -3.08
N GLY A 18 8.65 -13.74 -3.64
CA GLY A 18 7.36 -13.35 -4.20
C GLY A 18 6.28 -13.04 -3.16
N SER A 19 6.63 -12.87 -1.88
CA SER A 19 5.68 -12.51 -0.83
C SER A 19 5.17 -11.09 -0.98
N ASN A 20 3.98 -10.86 -0.43
CA ASN A 20 3.49 -9.51 -0.12
C ASN A 20 4.15 -9.01 1.17
N THR A 21 5.47 -8.85 1.12
CA THR A 21 6.25 -8.18 2.16
C THR A 21 6.94 -6.93 1.60
N THR A 22 7.18 -5.93 2.45
CA THR A 22 7.78 -4.64 2.03
C THR A 22 9.17 -4.82 1.42
N TRP A 23 9.95 -5.74 1.97
CA TRP A 23 11.26 -6.25 1.48
C TRP A 23 11.49 -7.65 2.06
N ASP A 24 12.58 -8.34 1.68
CA ASP A 24 12.94 -9.66 2.23
C ASP A 24 13.02 -9.62 3.77
N GLY A 25 12.07 -10.28 4.45
CA GLY A 25 11.96 -10.28 5.92
C GLY A 25 11.35 -9.01 6.52
N GLY A 26 10.71 -8.17 5.70
CA GLY A 26 9.98 -6.97 6.13
C GLY A 26 8.57 -7.25 6.64
N TYR A 27 7.74 -6.21 6.64
CA TYR A 27 6.36 -6.31 7.10
C TYR A 27 5.48 -6.93 6.02
N ALA A 28 4.59 -7.84 6.40
CA ALA A 28 3.56 -8.35 5.48
C ALA A 28 2.39 -7.36 5.36
N PHE A 29 1.85 -7.26 4.15
CA PHE A 29 0.68 -6.45 3.83
C PHE A 29 -0.35 -7.25 3.03
N ASP A 30 -1.62 -6.86 3.12
CA ASP A 30 -2.73 -7.47 2.38
C ASP A 30 -2.98 -6.76 1.06
N THR A 31 -2.83 -5.42 1.05
CA THR A 31 -3.01 -4.59 -0.13
C THR A 31 -1.81 -3.66 -0.31
N GLU A 32 -1.58 -3.24 -1.55
CA GLU A 32 -0.57 -2.27 -1.90
C GLU A 32 -1.18 -1.21 -2.81
N THR A 33 -0.95 0.07 -2.48
CA THR A 33 -1.38 1.22 -3.26
C THR A 33 -0.18 2.12 -3.54
N LEU A 34 -0.01 2.54 -4.78
CA LEU A 34 0.99 3.53 -5.17
C LEU A 34 0.33 4.91 -5.22
N LEU A 35 0.91 5.91 -4.56
CA LEU A 35 0.58 7.32 -4.77
C LEU A 35 1.76 7.98 -5.48
N PHE A 36 1.62 8.15 -6.79
CA PHE A 36 2.65 8.72 -7.64
C PHE A 36 2.35 10.19 -7.94
N MET A 37 3.02 11.09 -7.22
CA MET A 37 2.74 12.52 -7.20
C MET A 37 3.59 13.25 -8.23
N SER A 38 2.96 14.13 -9.01
CA SER A 38 3.59 14.97 -10.03
C SER A 38 2.77 16.23 -10.30
N GLU A 39 3.33 17.19 -11.02
CA GLU A 39 2.60 18.36 -11.48
C GLU A 39 2.81 18.57 -12.98
N LEU A 40 1.89 19.31 -13.60
CA LEU A 40 1.89 19.62 -15.02
C LEU A 40 1.67 21.12 -15.22
N ASP A 41 2.60 21.76 -15.92
CA ASP A 41 2.48 23.14 -16.38
C ASP A 41 2.03 23.14 -17.84
N THR A 42 0.82 23.63 -18.13
CA THR A 42 0.28 23.57 -19.51
C THR A 42 1.07 24.42 -20.50
N PHE A 43 1.72 25.49 -20.03
CA PHE A 43 2.56 26.33 -20.88
C PHE A 43 3.77 25.55 -21.42
N TRP A 44 4.34 24.69 -20.58
CA TRP A 44 5.43 23.80 -20.96
C TRP A 44 5.01 22.68 -21.92
N HIS A 45 3.70 22.47 -22.13
CA HIS A 45 3.12 21.46 -23.02
C HIS A 45 2.62 22.04 -24.35
N THR A 46 3.19 23.16 -24.78
CA THR A 46 2.92 23.76 -26.08
C THR A 46 3.95 23.31 -27.12
N ASP A 47 3.56 23.23 -28.39
CA ASP A 47 4.46 22.87 -29.49
C ASP A 47 5.68 23.79 -29.56
N SER A 48 5.49 25.08 -29.24
CA SER A 48 6.59 26.07 -29.17
C SER A 48 7.65 25.76 -28.11
N ILE A 49 7.36 24.88 -27.15
CA ILE A 49 8.29 24.46 -26.09
C ILE A 49 8.73 23.01 -26.30
N LEU A 50 7.81 22.06 -26.53
CA LEU A 50 8.17 20.65 -26.67
C LEU A 50 8.64 20.24 -28.06
N ASP A 51 8.15 20.90 -29.11
CA ASP A 51 8.42 20.60 -30.53
C ASP A 51 9.01 21.83 -31.23
N HIS A 52 9.89 22.55 -30.53
CA HIS A 52 10.55 23.73 -31.09
C HIS A 52 11.61 23.33 -32.11
N GLU A 53 11.83 24.21 -33.11
CA GLU A 53 12.85 23.97 -34.13
C GLU A 53 14.24 23.89 -33.50
N HIS A 54 14.88 22.71 -33.64
CA HIS A 54 16.26 22.52 -33.25
C HIS A 54 17.20 23.05 -34.34
N ILE A 55 18.21 23.83 -33.94
CA ILE A 55 19.23 24.31 -34.87
C ILE A 55 20.19 23.15 -35.18
N ASP A 56 20.17 22.69 -36.43
CA ASP A 56 21.00 21.58 -36.90
C ASP A 56 22.50 21.89 -36.71
N GLY A 57 23.19 21.06 -35.93
CA GLY A 57 24.61 21.23 -35.60
C GLY A 57 24.91 22.12 -34.39
N ALA A 58 23.91 22.64 -33.67
CA ALA A 58 24.11 23.32 -32.40
C ALA A 58 24.31 22.31 -31.25
N VAL A 59 25.28 22.57 -30.37
CA VAL A 59 25.55 21.74 -29.17
C VAL A 59 24.53 22.04 -28.06
N HIS A 60 23.91 23.22 -28.11
CA HIS A 60 22.90 23.67 -27.15
C HIS A 60 21.74 24.32 -27.90
N ASP A 61 20.53 24.02 -27.43
CA ASP A 61 19.33 24.69 -27.92
C ASP A 61 19.32 26.17 -27.52
N THR A 62 18.71 27.00 -28.37
CA THR A 62 18.54 28.43 -28.10
C THR A 62 17.28 28.73 -27.29
N LEU A 63 16.42 27.73 -27.07
CA LEU A 63 15.24 27.87 -26.23
C LEU A 63 15.63 28.23 -24.79
N LEU A 64 15.20 29.41 -24.34
CA LEU A 64 15.27 29.78 -22.93
C LEU A 64 14.24 28.96 -22.16
N VAL A 65 14.69 28.20 -21.15
CA VAL A 65 13.79 27.42 -20.29
C VAL A 65 12.83 28.39 -19.60
N PRO A 66 11.52 28.30 -19.88
CA PRO A 66 10.56 29.21 -19.27
C PRO A 66 10.48 28.99 -17.76
N LYS A 67 9.88 29.94 -17.04
CA LYS A 67 9.61 29.72 -15.61
C LYS A 67 8.57 28.61 -15.47
N TYR A 68 8.81 27.67 -14.56
CA TYR A 68 7.86 26.63 -14.23
C TYR A 68 6.80 27.16 -13.25
N ASN A 69 5.53 27.00 -13.60
CA ASN A 69 4.39 27.35 -12.77
C ASN A 69 3.25 26.35 -13.04
N PRO A 70 3.17 25.24 -12.29
CA PRO A 70 2.22 24.17 -12.57
C PRO A 70 0.77 24.62 -12.43
N ASP A 71 -0.07 24.14 -13.35
CA ASP A 71 -1.52 24.39 -13.37
C ASP A 71 -2.30 23.19 -12.82
N TYR A 72 -1.77 21.98 -13.02
CA TYR A 72 -2.38 20.72 -12.58
C TYR A 72 -1.47 19.96 -11.62
N PHE A 73 -2.10 19.30 -10.64
CA PHE A 73 -1.45 18.56 -9.58
C PHE A 73 -2.03 17.16 -9.59
N LEU A 74 -1.18 16.17 -9.82
CA LEU A 74 -1.57 14.85 -10.28
C LEU A 74 -1.11 13.78 -9.31
N ILE A 75 -1.99 12.82 -9.03
CA ILE A 75 -1.67 11.57 -8.34
C ILE A 75 -2.05 10.44 -9.28
N ASN A 76 -1.09 9.58 -9.62
CA ASN A 76 -1.26 8.51 -10.61
C ASN A 76 -1.79 9.01 -11.99
N GLY A 77 -1.50 10.27 -12.34
CA GLY A 77 -1.98 10.91 -13.57
C GLY A 77 -3.42 11.44 -13.51
N LEU A 78 -4.07 11.42 -12.35
CA LEU A 78 -5.41 11.94 -12.11
C LEU A 78 -5.36 13.22 -11.26
N SER A 79 -6.30 14.14 -11.47
CA SER A 79 -6.49 15.36 -10.66
C SER A 79 -7.95 15.61 -10.31
N ASP A 80 -8.18 16.32 -9.20
CA ASP A 80 -9.46 16.87 -8.75
C ASP A 80 -10.59 15.84 -8.80
N GLN A 81 -11.66 16.12 -9.55
CA GLN A 81 -12.84 15.25 -9.67
C GLN A 81 -12.48 13.84 -10.12
N GLN A 82 -11.41 13.66 -10.90
CA GLN A 82 -10.98 12.32 -11.34
C GLN A 82 -10.50 11.47 -10.17
N LEU A 83 -9.82 12.09 -9.20
CA LEU A 83 -9.41 11.41 -7.97
C LEU A 83 -10.61 11.18 -7.06
N GLU A 84 -11.54 12.12 -6.98
CA GLU A 84 -12.77 11.94 -6.20
C GLU A 84 -13.68 10.86 -6.78
N ASP A 85 -13.75 10.69 -8.09
CA ASP A 85 -14.59 9.65 -8.71
C ASP A 85 -13.93 8.26 -8.66
N SER A 86 -12.64 8.22 -8.30
CA SER A 86 -11.88 7.00 -8.07
C SER A 86 -11.73 6.69 -6.57
N VAL A 87 -11.49 5.43 -6.24
CA VAL A 87 -11.10 5.03 -4.88
C VAL A 87 -9.78 4.32 -4.99
N GLU A 88 -8.70 5.00 -4.57
CA GLU A 88 -7.33 4.49 -4.67
C GLU A 88 -7.03 3.39 -3.63
N LEU A 89 -7.73 3.41 -2.49
CA LEU A 89 -7.70 2.31 -1.54
C LEU A 89 -9.11 1.80 -1.24
N ASN A 90 -9.43 0.63 -1.76
CA ASN A 90 -10.55 -0.20 -1.32
C ASN A 90 -10.00 -1.33 -0.45
N SER A 91 -10.33 -1.34 0.83
CA SER A 91 -9.85 -2.38 1.73
C SER A 91 -10.86 -2.75 2.81
N LYS A 92 -10.45 -3.64 3.71
CA LYS A 92 -11.25 -4.20 4.78
C LYS A 92 -10.69 -3.84 6.15
N THR A 93 -11.52 -3.81 7.17
CA THR A 93 -11.05 -3.61 8.55
C THR A 93 -10.03 -4.69 8.94
N ASN A 94 -8.99 -4.29 9.66
CA ASN A 94 -7.85 -5.11 10.11
C ASN A 94 -6.96 -5.65 8.98
N TYR A 95 -7.09 -5.12 7.76
CA TYR A 95 -6.11 -5.38 6.70
C TYR A 95 -4.98 -4.36 6.80
N VAL A 96 -3.76 -4.84 6.64
CA VAL A 96 -2.57 -3.99 6.56
C VAL A 96 -2.42 -3.54 5.11
N ASN A 97 -2.49 -2.23 4.89
CA ASN A 97 -2.41 -1.62 3.58
C ASN A 97 -1.07 -0.90 3.45
N TYR A 98 -0.33 -1.20 2.40
CA TYR A 98 0.98 -0.61 2.15
C TYR A 98 0.90 0.46 1.07
N PHE A 99 1.18 1.70 1.46
CA PHE A 99 1.29 2.83 0.56
C PHE A 99 2.74 3.04 0.14
N ARG A 100 2.97 3.10 -1.17
CA ARG A 100 4.22 3.60 -1.76
C ARG A 100 4.02 5.03 -2.19
N LEU A 101 4.67 5.95 -1.49
CA LEU A 101 4.66 7.37 -1.82
C LEU A 101 5.86 7.65 -2.72
N VAL A 102 5.61 8.25 -3.88
CA VAL A 102 6.67 8.62 -4.82
C VAL A 102 6.42 10.03 -5.29
N ASN A 103 7.34 10.94 -4.99
CA ASN A 103 7.33 12.29 -5.56
C ASN A 103 8.31 12.35 -6.73
N ILE A 104 7.80 12.57 -7.93
CA ILE A 104 8.64 12.85 -9.10
C ILE A 104 8.50 14.29 -9.60
N GLY A 105 7.58 15.04 -9.00
CA GLY A 105 7.31 16.44 -9.30
C GLY A 105 8.42 17.37 -8.84
N TYR A 106 8.13 18.67 -8.96
CA TYR A 106 9.00 19.75 -8.50
C TYR A 106 8.53 20.38 -7.19
N CYS A 107 7.29 20.10 -6.74
CA CYS A 107 6.81 20.55 -5.43
C CYS A 107 7.25 19.58 -4.33
N THR A 108 7.32 20.08 -3.09
CA THR A 108 7.29 19.20 -1.92
C THR A 108 5.87 18.73 -1.72
N ASN A 109 5.67 17.42 -1.52
CA ASN A 109 4.36 16.88 -1.18
C ASN A 109 4.27 16.66 0.32
N LYS A 110 3.21 17.14 0.95
CA LYS A 110 2.86 16.78 2.32
C LYS A 110 1.64 15.88 2.27
N VAL A 111 1.83 14.61 2.58
CA VAL A 111 0.79 13.58 2.57
C VAL A 111 0.25 13.42 3.98
N ILE A 112 -1.05 13.62 4.15
CA ILE A 112 -1.74 13.60 5.44
C ILE A 112 -2.79 12.50 5.39
N PHE A 113 -2.54 11.43 6.13
CA PHE A 113 -3.46 10.32 6.31
C PHE A 113 -4.51 10.67 7.36
N PRO A 114 -5.77 10.22 7.19
CA PRO A 114 -6.74 10.23 8.27
C PRO A 114 -6.18 9.57 9.53
N SER A 115 -6.28 10.25 10.68
CA SER A 115 -5.77 9.73 11.97
C SER A 115 -6.31 8.35 12.35
N SER A 116 -7.47 7.97 11.81
CA SER A 116 -8.13 6.68 11.99
C SER A 116 -7.46 5.50 11.27
N LEU A 117 -6.49 5.76 10.38
CA LEU A 117 -5.71 4.77 9.65
C LEU A 117 -4.39 4.36 10.34
N GLY A 118 -4.01 5.03 11.44
CA GLY A 118 -2.85 4.63 12.25
C GLY A 118 -1.54 4.51 11.44
N ALA A 119 -1.18 5.54 10.69
CA ALA A 119 -0.07 5.50 9.74
C ALA A 119 1.31 5.26 10.39
N ARG A 120 2.08 4.38 9.75
CA ARG A 120 3.41 3.92 10.17
C ARG A 120 4.38 4.01 9.01
N ILE A 121 5.35 4.91 9.09
CA ILE A 121 6.39 5.10 8.08
C ILE A 121 7.50 4.08 8.35
N VAL A 122 7.78 3.20 7.38
CA VAL A 122 8.63 2.01 7.59
C VAL A 122 9.88 2.00 6.72
N ASP A 123 9.87 2.66 5.58
CA ASP A 123 11.03 2.73 4.69
C ASP A 123 11.14 4.08 3.98
N SER A 124 12.38 4.40 3.60
CA SER A 124 12.73 5.51 2.73
C SER A 124 13.54 4.96 1.57
N ASP A 125 13.17 5.31 0.35
CA ASP A 125 13.83 4.87 -0.88
C ASP A 125 13.91 3.34 -1.02
N GLY A 126 12.93 2.62 -0.46
CA GLY A 126 12.87 1.15 -0.43
C GLY A 126 13.85 0.53 0.57
N ARG A 127 14.45 1.32 1.46
CA ARG A 127 15.34 0.85 2.53
C ARG A 127 14.67 1.03 3.89
N PRO A 128 14.68 0.02 4.76
CA PRO A 128 14.05 0.11 6.07
C PRO A 128 14.61 1.27 6.89
N LEU A 129 13.72 2.02 7.54
CA LEU A 129 14.15 3.00 8.53
C LEU A 129 14.76 2.27 9.75
N PRO A 130 15.79 2.83 10.40
CA PRO A 130 16.34 2.26 11.62
C PRO A 130 15.31 2.11 12.75
N ILE A 131 14.34 3.03 12.78
CA ILE A 131 13.20 3.05 13.70
C ILE A 131 11.99 3.49 12.88
N GLU A 132 10.88 2.75 12.99
CA GLU A 132 9.61 3.14 12.37
C GLU A 132 9.03 4.39 13.03
N GLU A 133 8.42 5.25 12.21
CA GLU A 133 7.82 6.49 12.69
C GLU A 133 6.29 6.41 12.64
N PHE A 134 5.66 6.74 13.76
CA PHE A 134 4.19 6.84 13.85
C PHE A 134 3.80 8.30 13.68
N SER A 135 3.31 8.63 12.49
CA SER A 135 2.87 9.96 12.13
C SER A 135 1.77 9.85 11.09
N ASP A 136 0.72 10.65 11.23
CA ASP A 136 -0.32 10.80 10.21
C ASP A 136 0.17 11.62 9.00
N THR A 137 1.31 12.27 9.13
CA THR A 137 1.81 13.26 8.18
C THR A 137 3.24 12.93 7.78
N ILE A 138 3.51 12.97 6.48
CA ILE A 138 4.84 12.79 5.92
C ILE A 138 5.10 13.82 4.82
N GLU A 139 6.29 14.42 4.84
CA GLU A 139 6.78 15.28 3.76
C GLU A 139 7.68 14.45 2.83
N VAL A 140 7.41 14.54 1.53
CA VAL A 140 8.12 13.82 0.48
C VAL A 140 8.69 14.86 -0.48
N TYR A 141 10.00 15.00 -0.51
CA TYR A 141 10.69 15.91 -1.42
C TYR A 141 10.83 15.30 -2.83
N PRO A 142 11.05 16.13 -3.86
CA PRO A 142 11.29 15.68 -5.22
C PRO A 142 12.36 14.59 -5.32
N GLY A 143 11.98 13.45 -5.90
CA GLY A 143 12.82 12.27 -6.08
C GLY A 143 12.81 11.29 -4.91
N GLU A 144 12.21 11.64 -3.77
CA GLU A 144 12.11 10.75 -2.62
C GLU A 144 10.96 9.75 -2.76
N ARG A 145 11.14 8.61 -2.09
CA ARG A 145 10.11 7.59 -1.93
C ARG A 145 10.00 7.20 -0.47
N TYR A 146 8.79 6.96 -0.02
CA TYR A 146 8.53 6.43 1.32
C TYR A 146 7.51 5.31 1.28
N GLY A 147 7.68 4.33 2.16
CA GLY A 147 6.69 3.32 2.41
C GLY A 147 5.95 3.57 3.71
N VAL A 148 4.63 3.52 3.66
CA VAL A 148 3.75 3.75 4.81
C VAL A 148 2.78 2.59 4.94
N LEU A 149 2.76 1.95 6.10
CA LEU A 149 1.74 0.96 6.46
C LEU A 149 0.59 1.66 7.17
N VAL A 150 -0.63 1.29 6.81
CA VAL A 150 -1.84 1.76 7.48
C VAL A 150 -2.81 0.62 7.73
N GLU A 151 -3.55 0.70 8.83
CA GLU A 151 -4.54 -0.29 9.23
C GLU A 151 -5.65 0.42 10.02
N SER A 152 -6.89 -0.02 9.83
CA SER A 152 -7.98 0.42 10.70
C SER A 152 -8.85 -0.73 11.15
N SER A 153 -9.23 -0.70 12.44
CA SER A 153 -10.15 -1.65 13.04
C SER A 153 -11.62 -1.26 12.87
N VAL A 154 -11.90 -0.06 12.34
CA VAL A 154 -13.24 0.46 12.10
C VAL A 154 -13.43 0.79 10.62
N PRO A 155 -14.66 0.70 10.07
CA PRO A 155 -14.92 1.15 8.72
C PRO A 155 -14.71 2.66 8.61
N ILE A 156 -14.09 3.09 7.51
CA ILE A 156 -13.75 4.49 7.23
C ILE A 156 -14.09 4.78 5.78
N LEU A 157 -14.78 5.88 5.55
CA LEU A 157 -14.87 6.51 4.23
C LEU A 157 -14.37 7.94 4.39
N ASP A 158 -13.14 8.18 3.95
CA ASP A 158 -12.43 9.44 4.14
C ASP A 158 -11.43 9.66 2.98
N SER A 159 -10.58 10.68 3.07
CA SER A 159 -9.54 10.95 2.07
C SER A 159 -8.18 11.25 2.69
N ILE A 160 -7.13 10.76 2.04
CA ILE A 160 -5.76 11.23 2.27
C ILE A 160 -5.62 12.57 1.55
N GLU A 161 -5.13 13.59 2.24
CA GLU A 161 -4.83 14.88 1.64
C GLU A 161 -3.37 14.90 1.15
N VAL A 162 -3.15 15.39 -0.06
CA VAL A 162 -1.81 15.60 -0.61
C VAL A 162 -1.65 17.06 -0.96
N HIS A 163 -0.87 17.76 -0.15
CA HIS A 163 -0.61 19.19 -0.31
C HIS A 163 0.65 19.38 -1.14
N TYR A 164 0.60 20.27 -2.12
CA TYR A 164 1.72 20.60 -3.00
C TYR A 164 2.28 21.96 -2.61
N PHE A 165 3.52 21.99 -2.13
CA PHE A 165 4.21 23.21 -1.73
C PHE A 165 5.32 23.57 -2.70
N ASP A 166 5.47 24.85 -3.01
CA ASP A 166 6.64 25.37 -3.70
C ASP A 166 7.88 25.21 -2.81
N MET A 167 8.92 24.55 -3.31
CA MET A 167 10.14 24.27 -2.53
C MET A 167 10.91 25.52 -2.11
N MET A 168 10.80 26.61 -2.88
CA MET A 168 11.58 27.82 -2.65
C MET A 168 10.84 28.80 -1.75
N THR A 169 9.53 28.93 -1.93
CA THR A 169 8.71 29.92 -1.20
C THR A 169 7.92 29.29 -0.05
N SER A 170 7.80 27.97 0.00
CA SER A 170 6.92 27.24 0.91
C SER A 170 5.45 27.63 0.77
N GLU A 171 5.06 28.21 -0.37
CA GLU A 171 3.68 28.53 -0.70
C GLU A 171 2.91 27.24 -1.03
N LEU A 172 1.74 27.06 -0.42
CA LEU A 172 0.80 26.02 -0.79
C LEU A 172 0.22 26.33 -2.18
N LYS A 173 0.49 25.47 -3.15
CA LYS A 173 -0.01 25.59 -4.53
C LYS A 173 -1.37 24.92 -4.70
N ASN A 174 -1.56 23.73 -4.12
CA ASN A 174 -2.78 22.95 -4.30
C ASN A 174 -2.93 21.84 -3.24
N ILE A 175 -4.15 21.32 -3.07
CA ILE A 175 -4.47 20.14 -2.25
C ILE A 175 -5.27 19.17 -3.11
N GLN A 176 -4.80 17.93 -3.21
CA GLN A 176 -5.51 16.82 -3.84
C GLN A 176 -6.04 15.86 -2.77
N HIS A 177 -7.21 15.26 -3.01
CA HIS A 177 -7.86 14.35 -2.07
C HIS A 177 -7.96 12.95 -2.67
N VAL A 178 -7.33 11.99 -2.02
CA VAL A 178 -7.30 10.59 -2.43
C VAL A 178 -8.27 9.80 -1.57
N LYS A 179 -9.37 9.31 -2.15
CA LYS A 179 -10.40 8.59 -1.40
C LYS A 179 -9.91 7.23 -0.89
N VAL A 180 -10.22 6.97 0.37
CA VAL A 180 -9.99 5.71 1.08
C VAL A 180 -11.32 5.16 1.57
N ASP A 181 -11.61 3.92 1.22
CA ASP A 181 -12.79 3.18 1.64
C ASP A 181 -12.38 1.87 2.33
N ILE A 182 -12.39 1.90 3.66
CA ILE A 182 -12.23 0.74 4.52
C ILE A 182 -13.62 0.26 4.90
N ARG A 183 -14.01 -0.91 4.40
CA ARG A 183 -15.30 -1.51 4.73
C ARG A 183 -15.12 -2.56 5.80
N VAL A 184 -16.15 -2.76 6.62
CA VAL A 184 -16.24 -4.04 7.33
C VAL A 184 -16.29 -5.10 6.23
N PRO A 185 -15.50 -6.19 6.31
CA PRO A 185 -15.74 -7.33 5.45
C PRO A 185 -17.24 -7.59 5.47
N ASN A 186 -17.90 -7.50 4.32
CA ASN A 186 -19.25 -8.06 4.21
C ASN A 186 -19.14 -9.44 4.83
N GLN A 187 -20.06 -9.77 5.76
CA GLN A 187 -20.15 -11.09 6.38
C GLN A 187 -19.66 -12.10 5.38
N VAL A 188 -18.51 -12.71 5.71
CA VAL A 188 -17.75 -13.70 4.94
C VAL A 188 -18.54 -14.04 3.68
N GLU A 189 -18.19 -13.49 2.51
CA GLU A 189 -18.48 -14.27 1.30
C GLU A 189 -17.87 -15.61 1.63
N GLU A 190 -18.75 -16.59 1.92
CA GLU A 190 -18.33 -17.90 2.33
C GLU A 190 -17.26 -18.24 1.34
N PHE A 191 -16.06 -18.50 1.85
CA PHE A 191 -15.02 -18.99 1.00
C PHE A 191 -15.53 -20.37 0.62
N GLU A 192 -16.42 -20.47 -0.38
CA GLU A 192 -17.30 -21.62 -0.60
C GLU A 192 -16.45 -22.87 -0.79
N ASN A 193 -15.26 -22.65 -1.33
CA ASN A 193 -14.26 -23.66 -1.54
C ASN A 193 -13.64 -24.21 -0.25
N VAL A 194 -13.67 -23.50 0.87
CA VAL A 194 -13.16 -23.90 2.18
C VAL A 194 -14.32 -24.16 3.15
N ILE A 195 -14.62 -25.43 3.41
CA ILE A 195 -15.62 -25.85 4.39
C ILE A 195 -14.98 -26.47 5.64
N ASP A 196 -15.75 -26.61 6.72
CA ASP A 196 -15.32 -27.21 7.98
C ASP A 196 -14.07 -26.56 8.63
N PHE A 197 -13.82 -25.28 8.35
CA PHE A 197 -12.68 -24.55 8.91
C PHE A 197 -12.77 -24.40 10.43
N SER A 198 -11.84 -25.05 11.14
CA SER A 198 -11.80 -25.14 12.59
C SER A 198 -10.39 -25.07 13.15
N ILE A 199 -10.28 -24.52 14.36
CA ILE A 199 -9.03 -24.37 15.10
C ILE A 199 -9.19 -25.00 16.49
N ALA A 200 -8.27 -25.90 16.84
CA ALA A 200 -8.28 -26.59 18.13
C ALA A 200 -6.86 -26.97 18.58
N PRO A 201 -6.57 -27.03 19.90
CA PRO A 201 -7.44 -26.61 21.00
C PRO A 201 -7.51 -25.08 21.12
N ASN A 202 -8.63 -24.58 21.63
CA ASN A 202 -8.77 -23.18 22.01
C ASN A 202 -9.35 -23.12 23.44
N PRO A 203 -8.61 -22.64 24.46
CA PRO A 203 -7.28 -22.01 24.39
C PRO A 203 -6.13 -22.98 24.08
N VAL A 204 -5.11 -22.50 23.38
CA VAL A 204 -3.90 -23.24 22.99
C VAL A 204 -2.77 -23.06 24.01
N ASP A 205 -1.97 -24.11 24.18
CA ASP A 205 -0.77 -24.10 25.03
C ASP A 205 0.50 -24.17 24.17
N GLN A 206 0.74 -25.29 23.48
CA GLN A 206 1.95 -25.47 22.68
C GLN A 206 1.67 -25.43 21.18
N ASP A 207 0.77 -26.28 20.70
CA ASP A 207 0.49 -26.42 19.28
C ASP A 207 -0.99 -26.19 18.96
N VAL A 208 -1.24 -25.45 17.89
CA VAL A 208 -2.58 -25.24 17.34
C VAL A 208 -2.78 -26.11 16.11
N ARG A 209 -3.90 -26.84 16.06
CA ARG A 209 -4.34 -27.63 14.93
C ARG A 209 -5.37 -26.87 14.13
N ILE A 210 -5.16 -26.80 12.83
CA ILE A 210 -6.02 -26.13 11.87
C ILE A 210 -6.55 -27.19 10.93
N SER A 211 -7.87 -27.32 10.84
CA SER A 211 -8.53 -28.29 9.98
C SER A 211 -9.47 -27.57 9.04
N PHE A 212 -9.44 -27.92 7.77
CA PHE A 212 -10.32 -27.39 6.73
C PHE A 212 -10.48 -28.42 5.61
N ASP A 213 -11.53 -28.32 4.82
CA ASP A 213 -11.83 -29.18 3.68
C ASP A 213 -11.99 -28.32 2.43
N LEU A 214 -11.36 -28.73 1.33
CA LEU A 214 -11.36 -28.01 0.07
C LEU A 214 -12.27 -28.67 -0.97
N LEU A 215 -13.22 -27.91 -1.50
CA LEU A 215 -14.10 -28.39 -2.57
C LEU A 215 -13.36 -28.54 -3.91
N THR A 216 -12.31 -27.76 -4.16
CA THR A 216 -11.46 -27.79 -5.34
C THR A 216 -10.02 -27.43 -4.98
N GLU A 217 -9.06 -27.84 -5.83
CA GLU A 217 -7.66 -27.44 -5.71
C GLU A 217 -7.54 -25.92 -5.67
N THR A 218 -6.82 -25.37 -4.70
CA THR A 218 -6.69 -23.91 -4.55
C THR A 218 -5.34 -23.53 -3.97
N ASN A 219 -4.83 -22.39 -4.42
CA ASN A 219 -3.63 -21.80 -3.87
C ASN A 219 -3.99 -20.98 -2.62
N LEU A 220 -3.55 -21.43 -1.44
CA LEU A 220 -3.88 -20.79 -0.17
C LEU A 220 -2.64 -20.24 0.52
N SER A 221 -2.73 -19.02 1.02
CA SER A 221 -1.79 -18.46 2.00
C SER A 221 -2.40 -18.50 3.40
N LEU A 222 -1.52 -18.69 4.38
CA LEU A 222 -1.89 -18.74 5.79
C LEU A 222 -1.21 -17.58 6.52
N ARG A 223 -2.00 -16.82 7.28
CA ARG A 223 -1.51 -15.68 8.05
C ARG A 223 -1.98 -15.77 9.50
N ILE A 224 -1.09 -15.49 10.44
CA ILE A 224 -1.42 -15.30 11.86
C ILE A 224 -0.97 -13.91 12.30
N VAL A 225 -1.90 -13.15 12.86
CA VAL A 225 -1.67 -11.85 13.46
C VAL A 225 -2.16 -11.85 14.90
N SER A 226 -1.46 -11.13 15.77
CA SER A 226 -1.95 -10.82 17.12
C SER A 226 -3.00 -9.71 17.07
N ILE A 227 -3.75 -9.51 18.16
CA ILE A 227 -4.79 -8.46 18.25
C ILE A 227 -4.24 -7.03 18.16
N ASP A 228 -2.95 -6.84 18.45
CA ASP A 228 -2.19 -5.60 18.30
C ASP A 228 -1.58 -5.43 16.89
N GLY A 229 -1.95 -6.29 15.93
CA GLY A 229 -1.53 -6.18 14.53
C GLY A 229 -0.13 -6.72 14.25
N LYS A 230 0.56 -7.31 15.24
CA LYS A 230 1.87 -7.92 15.02
C LYS A 230 1.72 -9.21 14.22
N LEU A 231 2.39 -9.26 13.08
CA LEU A 231 2.50 -10.47 12.27
C LEU A 231 3.33 -11.52 13.01
N MET A 232 2.73 -12.68 13.27
CA MET A 232 3.40 -13.82 13.88
C MET A 232 3.86 -14.83 12.83
N LEU A 233 3.04 -15.03 11.80
CA LEU A 233 3.33 -15.98 10.72
C LEU A 233 2.69 -15.48 9.43
N SER A 234 3.43 -15.60 8.33
CA SER A 234 2.92 -15.46 6.96
C SER A 234 3.55 -16.57 6.12
N GLU A 235 2.75 -17.54 5.68
CA GLU A 235 3.20 -18.56 4.75
C GLU A 235 2.88 -18.15 3.31
N PHE A 236 3.82 -18.43 2.41
CA PHE A 236 3.62 -18.28 0.97
C PHE A 236 2.41 -19.07 0.49
N PRO A 237 1.71 -18.59 -0.55
CA PRO A 237 0.68 -19.37 -1.21
C PRO A 237 1.21 -20.76 -1.60
N ARG A 238 0.54 -21.80 -1.12
CA ARG A 238 0.79 -23.19 -1.51
C ARG A 238 -0.46 -23.77 -2.15
N VAL A 239 -0.26 -24.60 -3.16
CA VAL A 239 -1.36 -25.36 -3.77
C VAL A 239 -1.76 -26.47 -2.81
N TYR A 240 -3.04 -26.45 -2.41
CA TYR A 240 -3.68 -27.52 -1.66
C TYR A 240 -4.65 -28.25 -2.58
N GLU A 241 -4.51 -29.58 -2.61
CA GLU A 241 -5.39 -30.49 -3.35
C GLU A 241 -6.82 -30.46 -2.79
N GLN A 242 -7.79 -30.93 -3.58
CA GLN A 242 -9.15 -31.13 -3.09
C GLN A 242 -9.19 -32.10 -1.88
N GLY A 243 -10.01 -31.80 -0.88
CA GLY A 243 -10.28 -32.65 0.29
C GLY A 243 -9.77 -32.09 1.61
N LYS A 244 -9.70 -32.98 2.62
CA LYS A 244 -9.41 -32.60 4.01
C LYS A 244 -7.92 -32.36 4.25
N HIS A 245 -7.63 -31.20 4.83
CA HIS A 245 -6.30 -30.81 5.24
C HIS A 245 -6.23 -30.59 6.74
N THR A 246 -5.05 -30.84 7.28
CA THR A 246 -4.75 -30.58 8.68
C THR A 246 -3.34 -30.03 8.79
N LEU A 247 -3.24 -28.82 9.33
CA LEU A 247 -1.97 -28.16 9.64
C LEU A 247 -1.78 -28.12 11.15
N VAL A 248 -0.54 -28.23 11.58
CA VAL A 248 -0.14 -28.10 12.99
C VAL A 248 0.92 -27.01 13.06
N LEU A 249 0.67 -25.98 13.85
CA LEU A 249 1.58 -24.86 14.03
C LEU A 249 1.98 -24.76 15.50
N SER A 250 3.28 -24.58 15.74
CA SER A 250 3.79 -24.38 17.09
C SER A 250 3.62 -22.91 17.50
N THR A 251 3.09 -22.70 18.70
CA THR A 251 2.81 -21.39 19.29
C THR A 251 3.71 -21.09 20.50
N ASN A 252 4.79 -21.86 20.67
CA ASN A 252 5.72 -21.72 21.81
C ASN A 252 6.38 -20.34 21.89
N GLU A 253 6.58 -19.68 20.76
CA GLU A 253 7.17 -18.34 20.69
C GLU A 253 6.13 -17.22 20.82
N TYR A 254 4.85 -17.56 20.93
CA TYR A 254 3.75 -16.60 20.95
C TYR A 254 3.49 -16.18 22.39
N ALA A 255 3.38 -14.88 22.63
CA ALA A 255 2.99 -14.37 23.94
C ALA A 255 1.54 -14.76 24.29
N SER A 256 1.20 -14.82 25.58
CA SER A 256 -0.18 -15.01 26.02
C SER A 256 -1.07 -13.89 25.46
N GLY A 257 -2.17 -14.25 24.79
CA GLY A 257 -2.99 -13.27 24.08
C GLY A 257 -3.96 -13.88 23.07
N GLN A 258 -4.69 -13.01 22.38
CA GLN A 258 -5.62 -13.40 21.32
C GLN A 258 -4.96 -13.22 19.95
N TYR A 259 -5.15 -14.21 19.09
CA TYR A 259 -4.61 -14.27 17.74
C TYR A 259 -5.72 -14.54 16.73
N ILE A 260 -5.55 -14.02 15.53
CA ILE A 260 -6.43 -14.23 14.39
C ILE A 260 -5.63 -15.02 13.35
N LEU A 261 -6.18 -16.17 12.95
CA LEU A 261 -5.68 -16.95 11.82
C LEU A 261 -6.58 -16.73 10.61
N SER A 262 -5.95 -16.46 9.47
CA SER A 262 -6.62 -16.22 8.20
C SER A 262 -6.08 -17.16 7.13
N LEU A 263 -6.98 -17.72 6.31
CA LEU A 263 -6.69 -18.42 5.06
C LEU A 263 -7.16 -17.55 3.90
N SER A 264 -6.33 -17.38 2.87
CA SER A 264 -6.62 -16.52 1.71
C SER A 264 -6.24 -17.18 0.39
N ASP A 265 -7.06 -17.05 -0.66
CA ASP A 265 -6.67 -17.34 -2.06
C ASP A 265 -6.18 -16.12 -2.84
N GLY A 266 -6.05 -14.96 -2.17
CA GLY A 266 -5.74 -13.67 -2.78
C GLY A 266 -6.97 -12.82 -3.09
N ASN A 267 -8.17 -13.40 -3.18
CA ASN A 267 -9.43 -12.68 -3.40
C ASN A 267 -10.36 -12.79 -2.17
N ASN A 268 -10.51 -14.01 -1.67
CA ASN A 268 -11.38 -14.41 -0.57
C ASN A 268 -10.54 -14.72 0.67
N VAL A 269 -11.10 -14.42 1.84
CA VAL A 269 -10.45 -14.68 3.12
C VAL A 269 -11.45 -15.27 4.10
N THR A 270 -11.05 -16.36 4.77
CA THR A 270 -11.76 -16.91 5.93
C THR A 270 -10.86 -16.87 7.16
N SER A 271 -11.42 -16.49 8.31
CA SER A 271 -10.64 -16.25 9.53
C SER A 271 -11.30 -16.85 10.77
N LYS A 272 -10.47 -17.32 11.70
CA LYS A 272 -10.87 -17.82 13.02
C LYS A 272 -9.89 -17.31 14.07
N SER A 273 -10.42 -16.94 15.23
CA SER A 273 -9.62 -16.51 16.37
C SER A 273 -9.31 -17.67 17.32
N PHE A 274 -8.15 -17.60 17.97
CA PHE A 274 -7.76 -18.51 19.05
C PHE A 274 -7.00 -17.76 20.15
N ILE A 275 -7.00 -18.32 21.36
CA ILE A 275 -6.38 -17.71 22.54
C ILE A 275 -5.16 -18.53 22.95
N LYS A 276 -3.99 -17.91 23.05
CA LYS A 276 -2.77 -18.48 23.63
C LYS A 276 -2.75 -18.21 25.14
N LYS A 277 -2.55 -19.28 25.92
CA LYS A 277 -2.28 -19.18 27.36
C LYS A 277 -0.86 -18.71 27.64
#